data_AF-A0A1L7UH09-F1
#
_entry.id   AF-A0A1L7UH09-F1
#
_cell.length_a   1.000
_cell.length_b   1.000
_cell.length_c   1.000
_cell.angle_alpha   90.00
_cell.angle_beta   90.00
_cell.angle_gamma   90.00
#
_symmetry.space_group_name_H-M   'P 1'
#
loop_
_entity.id
_entity.type
_entity.pdbx_description
1 polymer ?
#
loop_
_entity_poly.entity_id
_entity_poly.type
_entity_poly.pdbx_seq_one_letter_code
_entity_poly.pdbx_strand_id
1 'polypeptide(L)'
;MTYTSRHMRRPGLKPALYYYIRFGLRDTTPRPRPATPYQPQLFKRSKEDEAQLKELCARHSRDWSQIDAQAYDKIMDRDDARKDASREPLRLIIYSYFEHLNLPPLPPPLPGCSTSVQIKRAENHSNESVRPFMLACEKGLLDEVKAWTEDGERIEELQQLGLQDGLVYAARANEIEVVQYLLHERWTPLNGEVVREACDNLSLPLFEMCVQHGYHPNQQIPSRNGYFGVAINHCVQDVDITRFLLEHGADPDLAPFKDGRLHDWGEKATPPMDRTSGLALDLAVEKSPMIVAQMLLEYGAHPQYSRPLHRAIKRLHCHSIPGAETDWRPLMEMALSHGAEINARTYSGGTALSRAVHYKNWEIVEFLIEKGADPFVKGPASKHDSFDSALKFEDQPWQRSKEVKEYLKGLMSGSKLEIGGEALEEARKNPLVRIIEKVKSRDAAGLETP
;
A
#
# COMPACT_ATOMS: atom_id res chain seq x y z
N MET A 1 -2.19 -9.73 7.43
CA MET A 1 -0.79 -9.83 6.95
C MET A 1 -0.37 -8.48 6.41
N THR A 2 0.49 -7.77 7.14
CA THR A 2 0.94 -6.41 6.82
C THR A 2 1.73 -6.38 5.50
N TYR A 3 1.33 -5.53 4.56
CA TYR A 3 2.11 -5.25 3.35
C TYR A 3 3.45 -4.67 3.81
N THR A 4 4.48 -5.50 3.86
CA THR A 4 5.87 -5.06 4.02
C THR A 4 6.45 -4.98 2.61
N SER A 5 7.03 -3.84 2.23
CA SER A 5 7.95 -3.83 1.09
C SER A 5 9.00 -4.90 1.40
N ARG A 6 9.08 -5.95 0.59
CA ARG A 6 9.95 -7.13 0.82
C ARG A 6 11.43 -6.81 0.60
N HIS A 7 11.89 -5.62 0.99
CA HIS A 7 13.25 -5.11 0.74
C HIS A 7 14.07 -4.83 2.00
N MET A 8 13.61 -5.26 3.19
CA MET A 8 14.27 -4.94 4.46
C MET A 8 14.81 -6.14 5.24
N ARG A 9 15.62 -6.99 4.61
CA ARG A 9 16.46 -7.94 5.38
C ARG A 9 17.85 -8.12 4.76
N ARG A 10 18.80 -7.21 5.07
CA ARG A 10 20.22 -7.54 5.33
C ARG A 10 20.85 -6.50 6.27
N PRO A 11 21.43 -6.90 7.42
CA PRO A 11 22.29 -6.04 8.23
C PRO A 11 23.63 -5.81 7.49
N GLY A 12 24.11 -4.56 7.44
CA GLY A 12 25.50 -4.25 7.04
C GLY A 12 25.73 -3.65 5.65
N LEU A 13 24.68 -3.44 4.83
CA LEU A 13 24.79 -2.64 3.61
C LEU A 13 24.07 -1.31 3.79
N LYS A 14 24.77 -0.20 3.52
CA LYS A 14 24.19 1.15 3.46
C LYS A 14 22.97 1.11 2.53
N PRO A 15 21.83 1.73 2.90
CA PRO A 15 20.67 1.78 2.02
C PRO A 15 21.05 2.57 0.77
N ALA A 16 21.26 1.86 -0.33
CA ALA A 16 20.98 2.47 -1.61
C ALA A 16 19.51 2.86 -1.53
N LEU A 17 19.21 4.15 -1.63
CA LEU A 17 17.86 4.65 -1.86
C LEU A 17 17.33 3.91 -3.09
N TYR A 18 16.56 2.84 -2.88
CA TYR A 18 16.14 1.95 -3.96
C TYR A 18 14.97 2.60 -4.69
N TYR A 19 15.36 3.34 -5.72
CA TYR A 19 14.60 3.75 -6.90
C TYR A 19 13.31 2.96 -7.14
N TYR A 20 12.16 3.62 -6.97
CA TYR A 20 10.93 3.31 -7.70
C TYR A 20 10.89 4.11 -9.02
N ILE A 21 11.99 4.15 -9.79
CA ILE A 21 12.00 4.68 -11.16
C ILE A 21 12.98 3.85 -12.02
N ARG A 22 12.45 3.29 -13.13
CA ARG A 22 13.14 2.81 -14.35
C ARG A 22 14.32 1.85 -14.18
N PHE A 23 14.06 0.54 -14.18
CA PHE A 23 15.05 -0.44 -14.63
C PHE A 23 14.95 -0.77 -16.13
N GLY A 24 14.20 0.03 -16.91
CA GLY A 24 13.96 -0.19 -18.35
C GLY A 24 14.17 1.02 -19.28
N LEU A 25 14.37 2.23 -18.76
CA LEU A 25 14.70 3.41 -19.58
C LEU A 25 16.07 3.92 -19.16
N ARG A 26 17.03 3.90 -20.09
CA ARG A 26 18.35 4.55 -19.93
C ARG A 26 18.13 6.05 -19.75
N ASP A 27 17.91 6.47 -18.50
CA ASP A 27 17.89 7.88 -18.13
C ASP A 27 19.34 8.30 -17.86
N THR A 28 19.98 8.94 -18.84
CA THR A 28 21.38 9.38 -18.79
C THR A 28 21.58 10.67 -17.98
N THR A 29 20.55 11.17 -17.32
CA THR A 29 20.63 12.40 -16.51
C THR A 29 21.08 12.08 -15.07
N PRO A 30 22.21 12.64 -14.59
CA PRO A 30 22.62 12.49 -13.19
C PRO A 30 21.63 13.25 -12.29
N ARG A 31 20.84 12.52 -11.50
CA ARG A 31 19.96 13.12 -10.48
C ARG A 31 20.80 13.62 -9.30
N PRO A 32 20.42 14.74 -8.67
CA PRO A 32 21.18 15.33 -7.58
C PRO A 32 21.26 14.34 -6.41
N ARG A 33 22.48 14.03 -5.97
CA ARG A 33 22.69 13.34 -4.70
C ARG A 33 22.25 14.31 -3.59
N PRO A 34 21.40 13.91 -2.62
CA PRO A 34 21.15 14.75 -1.46
C PRO A 34 22.50 15.05 -0.80
N ALA A 35 22.79 16.35 -0.62
CA ALA A 35 24.11 16.85 -0.26
C ALA A 35 24.60 16.39 1.13
N THR A 36 23.72 15.83 1.95
CA THR A 36 24.02 15.38 3.32
C THR A 36 23.19 14.15 3.72
N PRO A 37 23.77 13.15 4.40
CA PRO A 37 23.01 12.06 5.02
C PRO A 37 22.10 12.63 6.12
N TYR A 38 20.83 12.20 6.15
CA TYR A 38 19.93 12.53 7.27
C TYR A 38 20.52 11.97 8.58
N GLN A 39 20.77 12.86 9.54
CA GLN A 39 21.13 12.51 10.91
C GLN A 39 19.92 12.83 11.79
N PRO A 40 19.23 11.82 12.35
CA PRO A 40 18.09 12.07 13.21
C PRO A 40 18.53 12.89 14.42
N GLN A 41 17.92 14.06 14.60
CA GLN A 41 18.13 14.85 15.81
C GLN A 41 17.49 14.10 16.98
N LEU A 42 18.23 13.95 18.08
CA LEU A 42 17.69 13.35 19.28
C LEU A 42 16.54 14.22 19.81
N PHE A 43 15.36 13.64 19.97
CA PHE A 43 14.23 14.28 20.63
C PHE A 43 14.65 14.78 22.02
N LYS A 44 14.33 16.03 22.33
CA LYS A 44 14.52 16.63 23.65
C LYS A 44 13.24 17.34 24.08
N ARG A 45 12.72 16.97 25.23
CA ARG A 45 11.56 17.61 25.86
C ARG A 45 12.01 18.89 26.58
N SER A 46 11.10 19.85 26.79
CA SER A 46 11.42 21.03 27.62
C SER A 46 11.59 20.61 29.08
N LYS A 47 12.40 21.36 29.85
CA LYS A 47 12.61 21.08 31.28
C LYS A 47 11.29 21.15 32.08
N GLU A 48 10.39 22.05 31.67
CA GLU A 48 9.06 22.21 32.27
C GLU A 48 8.18 20.98 32.03
N ASP A 49 8.08 20.51 30.78
CA ASP A 49 7.31 19.32 30.43
C ASP A 49 7.91 18.05 31.07
N GLU A 50 9.24 17.97 31.19
CA GLU A 50 9.91 16.87 31.91
C GLU A 50 9.58 16.85 33.40
N ALA A 51 9.58 18.02 34.05
CA ALA A 51 9.25 18.15 35.46
C ALA A 51 7.77 17.80 35.70
N GLN A 52 6.86 18.35 34.89
CA GLN A 52 5.43 18.10 35.00
C GLN A 52 5.09 16.63 34.71
N LEU A 53 5.68 16.03 33.67
CA LEU A 53 5.48 14.62 33.38
C LEU A 53 6.02 13.73 34.51
N LYS A 54 7.17 14.08 35.10
CA LYS A 54 7.74 13.35 36.24
C LYS A 54 6.81 13.39 37.46
N GLU A 55 6.16 14.52 37.72
CA GLU A 55 5.16 14.67 38.78
C GLU A 55 3.92 13.82 38.49
N LEU A 56 3.38 13.89 37.27
CA LEU A 56 2.23 13.07 36.85
C LEU A 56 2.51 11.57 36.97
N CYS A 57 3.66 11.12 36.46
CA CYS A 57 4.09 9.72 36.49
C CYS A 57 4.56 9.24 37.87
N ALA A 58 4.64 10.10 38.89
CA ALA A 58 4.95 9.70 40.27
C ALA A 58 3.79 8.95 40.94
N ARG A 59 2.57 9.10 40.40
CA ARG A 59 1.35 8.40 40.80
C ARG A 59 0.84 7.54 39.64
N HIS A 60 0.10 6.47 39.94
CA HIS A 60 -0.41 5.56 38.92
C HIS A 60 -1.44 6.27 38.03
N SER A 61 -1.51 5.95 36.73
CA SER A 61 -2.43 6.62 35.79
C SER A 61 -3.92 6.46 36.11
N ARG A 62 -4.26 5.49 36.96
CA ARG A 62 -5.63 5.29 37.48
C ARG A 62 -6.02 6.30 38.55
N ASP A 63 -5.03 6.94 39.19
CA ASP A 63 -5.22 7.92 40.24
C ASP A 63 -5.17 9.35 39.66
N TRP A 64 -5.08 9.49 38.34
CA TRP A 64 -5.06 10.77 37.65
C TRP A 64 -6.45 11.39 37.65
N SER A 65 -6.53 12.66 38.05
CA SER A 65 -7.71 13.47 37.80
C SER A 65 -7.88 13.73 36.30
N GLN A 66 -9.06 14.21 35.89
CA GLN A 66 -9.29 14.61 34.50
C GLN A 66 -8.32 15.73 34.05
N ILE A 67 -7.93 16.62 34.97
CA ILE A 67 -6.94 17.68 34.71
C ILE A 67 -5.55 17.08 34.46
N ASP A 68 -5.20 16.02 35.19
CA ASP A 68 -3.93 15.32 35.04
C ASP A 68 -3.85 14.58 33.71
N ALA A 69 -4.93 13.92 33.29
CA ALA A 69 -5.05 13.27 31.99
C ALA A 69 -4.92 14.30 30.85
N GLN A 70 -5.64 15.43 30.94
CA GLN A 70 -5.51 16.52 29.97
C GLN A 70 -4.11 17.13 29.93
N ALA A 71 -3.46 17.29 31.09
CA ALA A 71 -2.10 17.80 31.17
C ALA A 71 -1.11 16.84 30.52
N TYR A 72 -1.26 15.53 30.76
CA TYR A 72 -0.49 14.49 30.09
C TYR A 72 -0.68 14.53 28.57
N ASP A 73 -1.93 14.56 28.09
CA ASP A 73 -2.22 14.60 26.66
C ASP A 73 -1.62 15.85 25.99
N LYS A 74 -1.72 17.02 26.64
CA LYS A 74 -1.07 18.26 26.16
C LYS A 74 0.46 18.14 26.08
N ILE A 75 1.10 17.47 27.04
CA ILE A 75 2.55 17.22 26.99
C ILE A 75 2.87 16.28 25.82
N MET A 76 2.09 15.21 25.64
CA MET A 76 2.27 14.26 24.55
C MET A 76 2.03 14.91 23.17
N ASP A 77 1.05 15.79 23.03
CA ASP A 77 0.81 16.60 21.83
C ASP A 77 2.03 17.48 21.49
N ARG A 78 2.59 18.17 22.49
CA ARG A 78 3.80 18.98 22.31
C ARG A 78 4.99 18.12 21.90
N ASP A 79 5.15 16.95 22.51
CA ASP A 79 6.22 16.03 22.17
C ASP A 79 6.09 15.47 20.76
N ASP A 80 4.87 15.14 20.33
CA ASP A 80 4.60 14.69 18.98
C ASP A 80 4.87 15.81 17.97
N ALA A 81 4.46 17.05 18.25
CA ALA A 81 4.76 18.21 17.41
C ALA A 81 6.28 18.45 17.28
N ARG A 82 7.05 18.33 18.37
CA ARG A 82 8.52 18.44 18.35
C ARG A 82 9.16 17.31 17.52
N LYS A 83 8.66 16.08 17.65
CA LYS A 83 9.14 14.93 16.85
C LYS A 83 8.76 15.09 15.38
N ASP A 84 7.60 15.65 15.06
CA ASP A 84 7.22 15.93 13.68
C ASP A 84 8.14 16.98 13.07
N ALA A 85 8.38 18.10 13.78
CA ALA A 85 9.30 19.14 13.36
C ALA A 85 10.74 18.63 13.12
N SER A 86 11.22 17.68 13.94
CA SER A 86 12.57 17.09 13.74
C SER A 86 12.66 16.18 12.51
N ARG A 87 11.53 15.71 11.98
CA ARG A 87 11.43 14.89 10.76
C ARG A 87 11.26 15.71 9.48
N GLU A 88 10.97 17.01 9.60
CA GLU A 88 10.76 17.89 8.45
C GLU A 88 11.89 17.84 7.41
N PRO A 89 13.20 17.83 7.78
CA PRO A 89 14.27 17.69 6.78
C PRO A 89 14.20 16.38 5.99
N LEU A 90 13.80 15.27 6.64
CA LEU A 90 13.63 13.99 5.97
C LEU A 90 12.42 14.01 5.02
N ARG A 91 11.33 14.66 5.44
CA ARG A 91 10.11 14.84 4.65
C ARG A 91 10.40 15.64 3.37
N LEU A 92 11.13 16.75 3.46
CA LEU A 92 11.55 17.54 2.32
C LEU A 92 12.43 16.74 1.33
N ILE A 93 13.39 15.96 1.83
CA ILE A 93 14.19 15.06 0.99
C ILE A 93 13.29 14.07 0.24
N ILE A 94 12.28 13.49 0.91
CA ILE A 94 11.38 12.52 0.29
C ILE A 94 10.47 13.21 -0.74
N TYR A 95 9.93 14.39 -0.44
CA TYR A 95 9.10 15.15 -1.39
C TYR A 95 9.88 15.57 -2.64
N SER A 96 11.18 15.86 -2.54
CA SER A 96 12.03 16.13 -3.71
C SER A 96 12.06 14.99 -4.74
N TYR A 97 11.76 13.75 -4.33
CA TYR A 97 11.69 12.63 -5.27
C TYR A 97 10.53 12.75 -6.24
N PHE A 98 9.48 13.49 -5.86
CA PHE A 98 8.23 13.62 -6.59
C PHE A 98 8.04 15.01 -7.21
N GLU A 99 8.93 15.98 -6.95
CA GLU A 99 8.85 17.35 -7.50
C GLU A 99 8.67 17.37 -9.02
N HIS A 100 9.37 16.49 -9.73
CA HIS A 100 9.29 16.35 -11.18
C HIS A 100 7.89 15.96 -11.72
N LEU A 101 6.99 15.49 -10.85
CA LEU A 101 5.62 15.11 -11.22
C LEU A 101 4.66 16.31 -11.19
N ASN A 102 5.05 17.46 -10.61
CA ASN A 102 4.22 18.67 -10.49
C ASN A 102 2.81 18.41 -9.93
N LEU A 103 2.70 17.51 -8.96
CA LEU A 103 1.42 17.13 -8.35
C LEU A 103 0.95 18.16 -7.31
N PRO A 104 -0.36 18.34 -7.12
CA PRO A 104 -0.88 19.21 -6.07
C PRO A 104 -0.45 18.70 -4.67
N PRO A 105 -0.31 19.61 -3.70
CA PRO A 105 -0.01 19.23 -2.33
C PRO A 105 -1.09 18.30 -1.79
N LEU A 106 -0.68 17.33 -0.97
CA LEU A 106 -1.63 16.47 -0.28
C LEU A 106 -2.44 17.28 0.74
N PRO A 107 -3.73 16.96 0.94
CA PRO A 107 -4.52 17.58 1.98
C PRO A 107 -3.91 17.27 3.36
N PRO A 108 -4.06 18.19 4.34
CA PRO A 108 -3.54 17.99 5.68
C PRO A 108 -4.19 16.75 6.33
N PRO A 109 -3.51 16.10 7.28
CA PRO A 109 -4.07 14.96 8.00
C PRO A 109 -5.34 15.38 8.76
N LEU A 110 -6.25 14.43 8.95
CA LEU A 110 -7.39 14.65 9.84
C LEU A 110 -6.93 14.89 11.29
N PRO A 111 -7.74 15.61 12.11
CA PRO A 111 -7.50 15.74 13.53
C PRO A 111 -7.23 14.39 14.20
N GLY A 112 -6.35 14.42 15.19
CA GLY A 112 -6.12 13.29 16.07
C GLY A 112 -7.33 13.01 16.96
N CYS A 113 -7.29 11.86 17.60
CA CYS A 113 -8.26 11.37 18.58
C CYS A 113 -7.55 11.10 19.92
N SER A 114 -8.30 10.89 20.98
CA SER A 114 -7.71 10.54 22.28
C SER A 114 -6.98 9.20 22.21
N THR A 115 -6.05 8.95 23.15
CA THR A 115 -5.41 7.62 23.27
C THR A 115 -6.39 6.52 23.71
N SER A 116 -7.53 6.89 24.30
CA SER A 116 -8.53 5.93 24.80
C SER A 116 -9.22 5.17 23.67
N VAL A 117 -9.29 5.70 22.45
CA VAL A 117 -9.89 5.01 21.29
C VAL A 117 -9.19 3.70 20.91
N GLN A 118 -7.94 3.51 21.37
CA GLN A 118 -7.22 2.24 21.22
C GLN A 118 -7.90 1.09 21.98
N ILE A 119 -8.71 1.41 22.98
CA ILE A 119 -9.54 0.45 23.71
C ILE A 119 -10.68 0.04 22.80
N LYS A 120 -10.63 -1.20 22.31
CA LYS A 120 -11.54 -1.68 21.27
C LYS A 120 -13.01 -1.73 21.69
N ARG A 121 -13.29 -2.05 22.96
CA ARG A 121 -14.64 -2.18 23.49
C ARG A 121 -14.96 -1.06 24.47
N ALA A 122 -16.13 -0.46 24.33
CA ALA A 122 -16.56 0.64 25.19
C ALA A 122 -16.65 0.21 26.67
N GLU A 123 -16.96 -1.07 26.96
CA GLU A 123 -17.00 -1.61 28.33
C GLU A 123 -15.69 -1.44 29.12
N ASN A 124 -14.56 -1.35 28.42
CA ASN A 124 -13.23 -1.23 29.01
C ASN A 124 -12.70 0.21 29.02
N HIS A 125 -13.54 1.19 28.68
CA HIS A 125 -13.13 2.58 28.63
C HIS A 125 -12.58 3.05 29.99
N SER A 126 -11.43 3.72 29.95
CA SER A 126 -10.63 4.09 31.14
C SER A 126 -11.40 5.01 32.09
N ASN A 127 -12.16 5.96 31.54
CA ASN A 127 -12.99 6.85 32.33
C ASN A 127 -14.37 6.21 32.58
N GLU A 128 -14.65 5.89 33.84
CA GLU A 128 -15.87 5.21 34.27
C GLU A 128 -17.12 6.09 34.13
N SER A 129 -16.99 7.40 34.29
CA SER A 129 -18.15 8.30 34.34
C SER A 129 -18.80 8.46 32.97
N VAL A 130 -17.97 8.55 31.91
CA VAL A 130 -18.42 8.63 30.51
C VAL A 130 -18.60 7.26 29.85
N ARG A 131 -18.23 6.15 30.53
CA ARG A 131 -18.34 4.79 29.99
C ARG A 131 -19.77 4.42 29.54
N PRO A 132 -20.85 4.79 30.26
CA PRO A 132 -22.21 4.50 29.79
C PRO A 132 -22.54 5.18 28.46
N PHE A 133 -22.05 6.40 28.23
CA PHE A 133 -22.18 7.08 26.95
C PHE A 133 -21.46 6.33 25.82
N MET A 134 -20.23 5.88 26.07
CA MET A 134 -19.48 5.09 25.07
C MET A 134 -20.20 3.79 24.71
N LEU A 135 -20.80 3.13 25.71
CA LEU A 135 -21.60 1.91 25.51
C LEU A 135 -22.88 2.19 24.71
N ALA A 136 -23.55 3.31 24.97
CA ALA A 136 -24.72 3.72 24.18
C ALA A 136 -24.34 3.97 22.71
N CYS A 137 -23.19 4.61 22.47
CA CYS A 137 -22.66 4.82 21.12
C CYS A 137 -22.32 3.50 20.42
N GLU A 138 -21.61 2.58 21.09
CA GLU A 138 -21.23 1.27 20.54
C GLU A 138 -22.44 0.36 20.25
N LYS A 139 -23.54 0.52 21.00
CA LYS A 139 -24.77 -0.28 20.85
C LYS A 139 -25.82 0.35 19.93
N GLY A 140 -25.58 1.53 19.38
CA GLY A 140 -26.56 2.22 18.52
C GLY A 140 -27.77 2.77 19.28
N LEU A 141 -27.67 3.00 20.60
CA LEU A 141 -28.79 3.48 21.43
C LEU A 141 -28.97 5.00 21.26
N LEU A 142 -29.52 5.42 20.12
CA LEU A 142 -29.62 6.83 19.73
C LEU A 142 -30.33 7.69 20.77
N ASP A 143 -31.42 7.21 21.37
CA ASP A 143 -32.18 7.95 22.38
C ASP A 143 -31.35 8.19 23.65
N GLU A 144 -30.54 7.20 24.06
CA GLU A 144 -29.62 7.37 25.18
C GLU A 144 -28.51 8.36 24.84
N VAL A 145 -27.92 8.26 23.65
CA VAL A 145 -26.91 9.21 23.16
C VAL A 145 -27.45 10.64 23.12
N LYS A 146 -28.70 10.83 22.68
CA LYS A 146 -29.40 12.12 22.70
C LYS A 146 -29.57 12.62 24.13
N ALA A 147 -30.10 11.80 25.03
CA ALA A 147 -30.27 12.17 26.43
C ALA A 147 -28.95 12.60 27.09
N TRP A 148 -27.84 11.94 26.76
CA TRP A 148 -26.50 12.33 27.25
C TRP A 148 -25.99 13.66 26.69
N THR A 149 -26.35 13.99 25.46
CA THR A 149 -25.85 15.19 24.77
C THR A 149 -26.79 16.40 24.88
N GLU A 150 -28.01 16.21 25.38
CA GLU A 150 -28.97 17.26 25.71
C GLU A 150 -28.89 17.70 27.19
N ASP A 151 -28.38 16.83 28.06
CA ASP A 151 -28.13 17.13 29.46
C ASP A 151 -26.86 18.00 29.60
N GLY A 152 -27.06 19.24 30.07
CA GLY A 152 -26.02 20.27 30.20
C GLY A 152 -24.84 19.86 31.08
N GLU A 153 -25.08 19.12 32.18
CA GLU A 153 -23.99 18.69 33.07
C GLU A 153 -23.19 17.56 32.42
N ARG A 154 -23.87 16.63 31.75
CA ARG A 154 -23.24 15.48 31.09
C ARG A 154 -22.45 15.87 29.84
N ILE A 155 -22.95 16.81 29.05
CA ILE A 155 -22.21 17.28 27.87
C ILE A 155 -20.96 18.07 28.26
N GLU A 156 -21.01 18.83 29.36
CA GLU A 156 -19.82 19.46 29.95
C GLU A 156 -18.80 18.42 30.44
N GLU A 157 -19.27 17.32 31.02
CA GLU A 157 -18.42 16.20 31.45
C GLU A 157 -17.77 15.46 30.27
N LEU A 158 -18.51 15.22 29.19
CA LEU A 158 -18.00 14.58 27.97
C LEU A 158 -16.85 15.36 27.34
N GLN A 159 -16.91 16.70 27.39
CA GLN A 159 -15.96 17.60 26.71
C GLN A 159 -15.81 17.23 25.20
N GLN A 160 -14.93 17.91 24.47
CA GLN A 160 -14.73 17.61 23.05
C GLN A 160 -14.13 16.22 22.79
N LEU A 161 -13.24 15.74 23.67
CA LEU A 161 -12.56 14.45 23.49
C LEU A 161 -13.49 13.26 23.76
N GLY A 162 -14.40 13.33 24.74
CA GLY A 162 -15.36 12.26 24.98
C GLY A 162 -16.39 12.11 23.87
N LEU A 163 -16.81 13.23 23.24
CA LEU A 163 -17.68 13.18 22.05
C LEU A 163 -16.99 12.53 20.86
N GLN A 164 -15.71 12.86 20.62
CA GLN A 164 -14.91 12.23 19.56
C GLN A 164 -14.69 10.74 19.80
N ASP A 165 -14.47 10.32 21.04
CA ASP A 165 -14.32 8.91 21.39
C ASP A 165 -15.62 8.14 21.17
N GLY A 166 -16.77 8.69 21.59
CA GLY A 166 -18.09 8.12 21.33
C GLY A 166 -18.38 7.97 19.83
N LEU A 167 -18.02 8.97 19.03
CA LEU A 167 -18.11 8.93 17.57
C LEU A 167 -17.28 7.76 16.98
N VAL A 168 -16.07 7.51 17.50
CA VAL A 168 -15.23 6.39 17.05
C VAL A 168 -15.84 5.04 17.44
N TYR A 169 -16.41 4.91 18.65
CA TYR A 169 -17.10 3.68 19.06
C TYR A 169 -18.33 3.39 18.20
N ALA A 170 -19.14 4.40 17.90
CA ALA A 170 -20.29 4.26 16.99
C ALA A 170 -19.84 3.87 15.57
N ALA A 171 -18.80 4.54 15.03
CA ALA A 171 -18.26 4.22 13.70
C ALA A 171 -17.68 2.80 13.63
N ARG A 172 -17.00 2.34 14.69
CA ARG A 172 -16.47 0.98 14.80
C ARG A 172 -17.58 -0.07 14.78
N ALA A 173 -18.66 0.18 15.52
CA ALA A 173 -19.85 -0.68 15.52
C ALA A 173 -20.72 -0.51 14.25
N ASN A 174 -20.35 0.41 13.36
CA ASN A 174 -21.08 0.76 12.14
C ASN A 174 -22.51 1.27 12.40
N GLU A 175 -22.70 1.98 13.51
CA GLU A 175 -23.99 2.54 13.94
C GLU A 175 -24.25 3.90 13.24
N ILE A 176 -24.73 3.82 12.00
CA ILE A 176 -24.85 4.97 11.08
C ILE A 176 -25.69 6.11 11.67
N GLU A 177 -26.82 5.82 12.32
CA GLU A 177 -27.71 6.85 12.86
C GLU A 177 -27.05 7.64 14.00
N VAL A 178 -26.30 6.96 14.86
CA VAL A 178 -25.55 7.60 15.96
C VAL A 178 -24.41 8.44 15.40
N VAL A 179 -23.64 7.91 14.44
CA VAL A 179 -22.58 8.66 13.76
C VAL A 179 -23.15 9.90 13.07
N GLN A 180 -24.26 9.77 12.37
CA GLN A 180 -24.94 10.87 11.69
C GLN A 180 -25.34 11.96 12.68
N TYR A 181 -25.98 11.58 13.81
CA TYR A 181 -26.36 12.50 14.87
C TYR A 181 -25.16 13.25 15.46
N LEU A 182 -24.09 12.53 15.81
CA LEU A 182 -22.90 13.13 16.43
C LEU A 182 -22.17 14.10 15.48
N LEU A 183 -22.12 13.80 14.18
CA LEU A 183 -21.50 14.67 13.18
C LEU A 183 -22.38 15.87 12.82
N HIS A 184 -23.66 15.67 12.52
CA HIS A 184 -24.54 16.71 11.98
C HIS A 184 -25.19 17.59 13.04
N GLU A 185 -25.69 16.99 14.12
CA GLU A 185 -26.45 17.73 15.13
C GLU A 185 -25.54 18.23 16.25
N ARG A 186 -24.48 17.49 16.58
CA ARG A 186 -23.50 17.87 17.61
C ARG A 186 -22.22 18.48 17.08
N TRP A 187 -22.06 18.57 15.75
CA TRP A 187 -20.90 19.19 15.10
C TRP A 187 -19.56 18.63 15.62
N THR A 188 -19.56 17.33 15.95
CA THR A 188 -18.36 16.67 16.47
C THR A 188 -17.32 16.61 15.35
N PRO A 189 -16.09 17.11 15.56
CA PRO A 189 -15.08 17.12 14.50
C PRO A 189 -14.73 15.69 14.06
N LEU A 190 -14.73 15.46 12.74
CA LEU A 190 -14.28 14.20 12.16
C LEU A 190 -12.80 13.98 12.47
N ASN A 191 -12.46 12.77 12.92
CA ASN A 191 -11.07 12.35 13.14
C ASN A 191 -10.71 11.19 12.22
N GLY A 192 -9.41 10.92 12.11
CA GLY A 192 -8.91 9.89 11.19
C GLY A 192 -9.31 8.45 11.57
N GLU A 193 -9.63 8.18 12.84
CA GLU A 193 -10.08 6.85 13.27
C GLU A 193 -11.46 6.51 12.71
N VAL A 194 -12.37 7.49 12.56
CA VAL A 194 -13.67 7.25 11.92
C VAL A 194 -13.50 6.76 10.49
N VAL A 195 -12.57 7.35 9.73
CA VAL A 195 -12.25 6.91 8.36
C VAL A 195 -11.60 5.53 8.37
N ARG A 196 -10.77 5.23 9.38
CA ARG A 196 -10.19 3.89 9.56
C ARG A 196 -11.29 2.84 9.79
N GLU A 197 -12.24 3.12 10.67
CA GLU A 197 -13.37 2.22 10.91
C GLU A 197 -14.27 2.09 9.66
N ALA A 198 -14.43 3.16 8.86
CA ALA A 198 -15.10 3.07 7.56
C ALA A 198 -14.40 2.10 6.59
N CYS A 199 -13.07 2.11 6.55
CA CYS A 199 -12.27 1.14 5.79
C CYS A 199 -12.41 -0.28 6.34
N ASP A 200 -12.29 -0.46 7.65
CA ASP A 200 -12.33 -1.77 8.31
C ASP A 200 -13.70 -2.45 8.16
N ASN A 201 -14.78 -1.65 8.19
CA ASN A 201 -16.15 -2.10 7.98
C ASN A 201 -16.55 -2.23 6.50
N LEU A 202 -15.76 -1.69 5.56
CA LEU A 202 -16.16 -1.47 4.17
C LEU A 202 -17.56 -0.84 4.11
N SER A 203 -17.72 0.30 4.78
CA SER A 203 -19.03 0.97 4.95
C SER A 203 -19.12 2.21 4.07
N LEU A 204 -19.85 2.11 2.96
CA LEU A 204 -20.13 3.24 2.08
C LEU A 204 -20.86 4.39 2.80
N PRO A 205 -21.89 4.16 3.65
CA PRO A 205 -22.54 5.25 4.38
C PRO A 205 -21.59 6.03 5.30
N LEU A 206 -20.62 5.35 5.93
CA LEU A 206 -19.60 6.04 6.73
C LEU A 206 -18.71 6.91 5.82
N PHE A 207 -18.33 6.44 4.63
CA PHE A 207 -17.56 7.23 3.68
C PHE A 207 -18.33 8.46 3.17
N GLU A 208 -19.61 8.30 2.85
CA GLU A 208 -20.48 9.41 2.46
C GLU A 208 -20.50 10.49 3.53
N MET A 209 -20.71 10.11 4.79
CA MET A 209 -20.66 11.05 5.92
C MET A 209 -19.26 11.66 6.10
N CYS A 210 -18.18 10.88 6.00
CA CYS A 210 -16.84 11.43 6.11
C CYS A 210 -16.60 12.54 5.08
N VAL A 211 -16.94 12.30 3.80
CA VAL A 211 -16.76 13.27 2.72
C VAL A 211 -17.65 14.50 2.92
N GLN A 212 -18.90 14.33 3.32
CA GLN A 212 -19.81 15.44 3.66
C GLN A 212 -19.22 16.35 4.75
N HIS A 213 -18.45 15.76 5.68
CA HIS A 213 -17.78 16.47 6.78
C HIS A 213 -16.32 16.85 6.47
N GLY A 214 -15.97 16.96 5.18
CA GLY A 214 -14.70 17.55 4.74
C GLY A 214 -13.53 16.58 4.61
N TYR A 215 -13.77 15.27 4.70
CA TYR A 215 -12.77 14.27 4.35
C TYR A 215 -12.48 14.28 2.85
N HIS A 216 -11.21 14.33 2.49
CA HIS A 216 -10.75 14.14 1.11
C HIS A 216 -10.07 12.76 0.99
N PRO A 217 -10.33 11.93 -0.04
CA PRO A 217 -9.78 10.57 -0.15
C PRO A 217 -8.24 10.46 -0.12
N ASN A 218 -7.54 11.50 -0.57
CA ASN A 218 -6.07 11.62 -0.48
C ASN A 218 -5.55 12.06 0.91
N GLN A 219 -6.41 12.31 1.89
CA GLN A 219 -6.00 12.58 3.26
C GLN A 219 -5.45 11.32 3.91
N GLN A 220 -4.32 11.52 4.56
CA GLN A 220 -3.68 10.48 5.32
C GLN A 220 -4.49 10.15 6.56
N ILE A 221 -4.70 8.85 6.75
CA ILE A 221 -5.33 8.29 7.93
C ILE A 221 -4.21 8.03 8.95
N PRO A 222 -4.28 8.64 10.15
CA PRO A 222 -3.28 8.50 11.20
C PRO A 222 -3.00 7.02 11.53
N SER A 223 -1.73 6.71 11.75
CA SER A 223 -1.31 5.39 12.23
C SER A 223 0.10 5.50 12.79
N ARG A 224 0.34 4.88 13.94
CA ARG A 224 1.63 4.93 14.65
C ARG A 224 2.83 4.65 13.76
N ASN A 225 2.72 3.61 12.94
CA ASN A 225 3.82 3.19 12.06
C ASN A 225 3.76 3.87 10.68
N GLY A 226 2.75 4.71 10.45
CA GLY A 226 2.53 5.39 9.19
C GLY A 226 2.11 4.51 8.02
N TYR A 227 1.83 3.22 8.26
CA TYR A 227 1.58 2.25 7.20
C TYR A 227 0.14 2.23 6.68
N PHE A 228 -0.79 2.94 7.32
CA PHE A 228 -2.17 2.94 6.84
C PHE A 228 -2.28 3.68 5.50
N GLY A 229 -1.80 4.93 5.43
CA GLY A 229 -1.83 5.74 4.21
C GLY A 229 -3.20 6.33 3.94
N VAL A 230 -3.82 5.96 2.82
CA VAL A 230 -5.09 6.50 2.32
C VAL A 230 -6.11 5.40 2.10
N ALA A 231 -7.40 5.75 2.14
CA ALA A 231 -8.51 4.79 2.14
C ALA A 231 -8.54 3.87 0.92
N ILE A 232 -8.18 4.37 -0.28
CA ILE A 232 -8.28 3.62 -1.53
C ILE A 232 -7.53 2.27 -1.49
N ASN A 233 -6.38 2.21 -0.81
CA ASN A 233 -5.57 1.00 -0.71
C ASN A 233 -6.22 -0.12 0.12
N HIS A 234 -7.22 0.20 0.94
CA HIS A 234 -7.93 -0.74 1.81
C HIS A 234 -9.29 -1.14 1.24
N CYS A 235 -9.87 -0.30 0.38
CA CYS A 235 -11.22 -0.48 -0.12
C CYS A 235 -11.31 -1.14 -1.51
N VAL A 236 -10.18 -1.44 -2.16
CA VAL A 236 -10.16 -2.01 -3.55
C VAL A 236 -10.98 -3.30 -3.73
N GLN A 237 -11.32 -4.03 -2.66
CA GLN A 237 -12.13 -5.24 -2.76
C GLN A 237 -13.63 -4.94 -2.89
N ASP A 238 -14.06 -3.73 -2.54
CA ASP A 238 -15.43 -3.28 -2.66
C ASP A 238 -15.56 -2.34 -3.86
N VAL A 239 -16.39 -2.72 -4.84
CA VAL A 239 -16.53 -2.01 -6.11
C VAL A 239 -17.14 -0.62 -5.89
N ASP A 240 -18.15 -0.52 -5.04
CA ASP A 240 -18.94 0.69 -4.86
C ASP A 240 -18.17 1.73 -4.05
N ILE A 241 -17.47 1.30 -2.99
CA ILE A 241 -16.59 2.18 -2.21
C ILE A 241 -15.39 2.62 -3.05
N THR A 242 -14.78 1.71 -3.83
CA THR A 242 -13.67 2.09 -4.70
C THR A 242 -14.12 3.15 -5.71
N ARG A 243 -15.27 2.95 -6.35
CA ARG A 243 -15.87 3.92 -7.27
C ARG A 243 -16.12 5.25 -6.57
N PHE A 244 -16.78 5.22 -5.42
CA PHE A 244 -17.09 6.41 -4.63
C PHE A 244 -15.81 7.21 -4.30
N LEU A 245 -14.76 6.56 -3.81
CA LEU A 245 -13.50 7.24 -3.48
C LEU A 245 -12.84 7.86 -4.72
N LEU A 246 -12.85 7.17 -5.86
CA LEU A 246 -12.30 7.67 -7.13
C LEU A 246 -13.09 8.88 -7.66
N GLU A 247 -14.42 8.82 -7.62
CA GLU A 247 -15.33 9.92 -7.99
C GLU A 247 -15.10 11.17 -7.12
N HIS A 248 -14.64 10.98 -5.87
CA HIS A 248 -14.30 12.06 -4.94
C HIS A 248 -12.80 12.44 -4.95
N GLY A 249 -12.05 12.04 -6.00
CA GLY A 249 -10.68 12.52 -6.23
C GLY A 249 -9.57 11.71 -5.56
N ALA A 250 -9.81 10.43 -5.23
CA ALA A 250 -8.74 9.53 -4.82
C ALA A 250 -7.69 9.37 -5.94
N ASP A 251 -6.42 9.56 -5.60
CA ASP A 251 -5.28 9.25 -6.46
C ASP A 251 -4.98 7.74 -6.35
N PRO A 252 -5.15 6.96 -7.43
CA PRO A 252 -4.96 5.52 -7.41
C PRO A 252 -3.48 5.08 -7.30
N ASP A 253 -2.51 5.98 -7.50
CA ASP A 253 -1.08 5.70 -7.38
C ASP A 253 -0.50 6.06 -6.00
N LEU A 254 -1.33 6.67 -5.14
CA LEU A 254 -0.97 7.13 -3.81
C LEU A 254 -0.92 5.98 -2.79
N ALA A 255 0.22 5.81 -2.12
CA ALA A 255 0.38 4.79 -1.09
C ALA A 255 1.36 5.22 0.02
N PRO A 256 1.38 4.52 1.18
CA PRO A 256 2.38 4.78 2.22
C PRO A 256 3.81 4.67 1.67
N PHE A 257 4.65 5.70 1.90
CA PHE A 257 6.05 5.64 1.52
C PHE A 257 6.84 4.69 2.44
N LYS A 258 7.53 3.71 1.85
CA LYS A 258 8.25 2.67 2.59
C LYS A 258 9.74 2.76 2.34
N ASP A 259 10.42 3.40 3.26
CA ASP A 259 11.82 3.76 3.09
C ASP A 259 12.72 3.22 4.20
N GLY A 260 12.14 2.60 5.22
CA GLY A 260 12.88 1.75 6.15
C GLY A 260 13.87 2.45 7.08
N ARG A 261 14.17 3.73 6.83
CA ARG A 261 14.96 4.63 7.68
C ARG A 261 14.26 4.92 9.02
N LEU A 262 12.94 4.78 9.07
CA LEU A 262 12.14 4.96 10.28
C LEU A 262 11.27 3.72 10.51
N HIS A 263 11.30 3.23 11.74
CA HIS A 263 10.43 2.13 12.20
C HIS A 263 9.13 2.64 12.85
N ASP A 264 9.08 3.92 13.27
CA ASP A 264 7.94 4.53 13.96
C ASP A 264 7.83 6.02 13.57
N TRP A 265 6.70 6.39 12.96
CA TRP A 265 6.38 7.79 12.65
C TRP A 265 5.62 8.44 13.82
N GLY A 266 5.13 7.68 14.80
CA GLY A 266 4.25 8.16 15.85
C GLY A 266 2.81 8.29 15.36
N GLU A 267 1.88 8.38 16.30
CA GLU A 267 0.43 8.36 16.01
C GLU A 267 -0.06 9.64 15.30
N LYS A 268 0.67 10.75 15.45
CA LYS A 268 0.26 12.08 15.01
C LYS A 268 1.11 12.69 13.89
N ALA A 269 2.18 12.02 13.47
CA ALA A 269 3.02 12.53 12.39
C ALA A 269 2.45 12.13 11.03
N THR A 270 2.68 12.97 10.02
CA THR A 270 2.38 12.64 8.63
C THR A 270 3.58 11.96 7.98
N PRO A 271 3.62 10.61 7.89
CA PRO A 271 4.63 9.98 7.06
C PRO A 271 4.43 10.45 5.61
N PRO A 272 5.51 10.62 4.85
CA PRO A 272 5.39 10.95 3.44
C PRO A 272 4.64 9.83 2.71
N MET A 273 4.03 10.21 1.59
CA MET A 273 3.33 9.29 0.71
C MET A 273 4.14 9.10 -0.57
N ASP A 274 4.08 7.89 -1.11
CA ASP A 274 4.59 7.55 -2.42
C ASP A 274 3.52 7.87 -3.47
N ARG A 275 3.84 8.78 -4.40
CA ARG A 275 2.97 9.17 -5.53
C ARG A 275 3.16 8.29 -6.77
N THR A 276 3.97 7.26 -6.67
CA THR A 276 4.36 6.37 -7.78
C THR A 276 4.35 4.90 -7.36
N SER A 277 3.48 4.53 -6.42
CA SER A 277 3.52 3.20 -5.82
C SER A 277 2.78 2.15 -6.65
N GLY A 278 1.67 2.55 -7.30
CA GLY A 278 0.77 1.64 -8.01
C GLY A 278 0.16 0.55 -7.12
N LEU A 279 0.12 0.76 -5.80
CA LEU A 279 -0.29 -0.25 -4.82
C LEU A 279 -1.76 -0.65 -4.96
N ALA A 280 -2.66 0.33 -5.16
CA ALA A 280 -4.08 0.07 -5.31
C ALA A 280 -4.32 -0.86 -6.51
N LEU A 281 -3.69 -0.58 -7.66
CA LEU A 281 -3.78 -1.42 -8.85
C LEU A 281 -3.20 -2.82 -8.62
N ASP A 282 -2.06 -2.92 -7.93
CA ASP A 282 -1.46 -4.20 -7.54
C ASP A 282 -2.40 -5.06 -6.68
N LEU A 283 -3.08 -4.44 -5.72
CA LEU A 283 -4.04 -5.10 -4.84
C LEU A 283 -5.33 -5.46 -5.57
N ALA A 284 -5.83 -4.58 -6.44
CA ALA A 284 -7.02 -4.81 -7.25
C ALA A 284 -6.83 -6.05 -8.16
N VAL A 285 -5.71 -6.12 -8.89
CA VAL A 285 -5.37 -7.26 -9.74
C VAL A 285 -5.22 -8.56 -8.93
N GLU A 286 -4.63 -8.47 -7.73
CA GLU A 286 -4.39 -9.65 -6.89
C GLU A 286 -5.66 -10.19 -6.21
N LYS A 287 -6.56 -9.31 -5.76
CA LYS A 287 -7.60 -9.65 -4.77
C LYS A 287 -9.02 -9.27 -5.14
N SER A 288 -9.24 -8.57 -6.26
CA SER A 288 -10.53 -7.95 -6.55
C SER A 288 -11.07 -8.41 -7.92
N PRO A 289 -12.38 -8.22 -8.18
CA PRO A 289 -12.94 -8.41 -9.52
C PRO A 289 -12.25 -7.51 -10.54
N MET A 290 -12.17 -7.95 -11.81
CA MET A 290 -11.45 -7.24 -12.87
C MET A 290 -11.93 -5.79 -13.04
N ILE A 291 -13.22 -5.52 -12.82
CA ILE A 291 -13.80 -4.18 -12.91
C ILE A 291 -13.11 -3.16 -12.00
N VAL A 292 -12.61 -3.56 -10.83
CA VAL A 292 -11.87 -2.64 -9.93
C VAL A 292 -10.55 -2.22 -10.56
N ALA A 293 -9.79 -3.17 -11.11
CA ALA A 293 -8.55 -2.85 -11.80
C ALA A 293 -8.81 -1.99 -13.04
N GLN A 294 -9.87 -2.27 -13.79
CA GLN A 294 -10.31 -1.44 -14.92
C GLN A 294 -10.65 -0.01 -14.48
N MET A 295 -11.46 0.16 -13.43
CA MET A 295 -11.81 1.48 -12.89
C MET A 295 -10.57 2.26 -12.47
N LEU A 296 -9.62 1.64 -11.74
CA LEU A 296 -8.39 2.33 -11.35
C LEU A 296 -7.62 2.85 -12.57
N LEU A 297 -7.52 2.05 -13.64
CA LEU A 297 -6.86 2.44 -14.88
C LEU A 297 -7.59 3.58 -15.60
N GLU A 298 -8.91 3.55 -15.65
CA GLU A 298 -9.76 4.60 -16.23
C GLU A 298 -9.65 5.92 -15.46
N TYR A 299 -9.48 5.86 -14.14
CA TYR A 299 -9.24 7.01 -13.27
C TYR A 299 -7.75 7.42 -13.17
N GLY A 300 -6.91 6.94 -14.09
CA GLY A 300 -5.54 7.45 -14.27
C GLY A 300 -4.46 6.72 -13.47
N ALA A 301 -4.71 5.51 -12.95
CA ALA A 301 -3.65 4.69 -12.38
C ALA A 301 -2.60 4.34 -13.43
N HIS A 302 -1.32 4.55 -13.11
CA HIS A 302 -0.22 4.31 -14.03
C HIS A 302 0.33 2.88 -13.88
N PRO A 303 0.17 2.00 -14.90
CA PRO A 303 0.58 0.59 -14.79
C PRO A 303 2.10 0.40 -14.65
N GLN A 304 2.90 1.38 -15.06
CA GLN A 304 4.36 1.34 -14.89
C GLN A 304 4.82 1.38 -13.44
N TYR A 305 4.01 1.96 -12.55
CA TYR A 305 4.30 2.04 -11.11
C TYR A 305 4.01 0.70 -10.43
N SER A 306 3.01 -0.04 -10.93
CA SER A 306 2.58 -1.32 -10.39
C SER A 306 3.27 -2.52 -11.06
N ARG A 307 2.96 -3.73 -10.60
CA ARG A 307 3.45 -5.02 -11.12
C ARG A 307 2.27 -5.95 -11.39
N PRO A 308 1.31 -5.55 -12.25
CA PRO A 308 0.03 -6.23 -12.38
C PRO A 308 0.20 -7.66 -12.92
N LEU A 309 1.14 -7.89 -13.84
CA LEU A 309 1.42 -9.25 -14.35
C LEU A 309 1.93 -10.19 -13.25
N HIS A 310 2.79 -9.71 -12.34
CA HIS A 310 3.24 -10.50 -11.20
C HIS A 310 2.09 -10.80 -10.23
N ARG A 311 1.17 -9.86 -10.07
CA ARG A 311 -0.01 -9.98 -9.20
C ARG A 311 -1.05 -10.93 -9.77
N ALA A 312 -1.29 -10.89 -11.07
CA ALA A 312 -2.15 -11.85 -11.77
C ALA A 312 -1.63 -13.29 -11.60
N ILE A 313 -0.33 -13.52 -11.83
CA ILE A 313 0.29 -14.83 -11.57
C ILE A 313 0.15 -15.21 -10.10
N LYS A 314 0.38 -14.26 -9.18
CA LYS A 314 0.27 -14.53 -7.74
C LYS A 314 -1.16 -14.91 -7.34
N ARG A 315 -2.19 -14.21 -7.82
CA ARG A 315 -3.61 -14.50 -7.58
C ARG A 315 -3.91 -15.97 -7.82
N LEU A 316 -3.57 -16.48 -9.01
CA LEU A 316 -3.80 -17.88 -9.40
C LEU A 316 -3.19 -18.92 -8.44
N HIS A 317 -2.10 -18.59 -7.76
CA HIS A 317 -1.36 -19.54 -6.93
C HIS A 317 -1.65 -19.44 -5.44
N CYS A 318 -2.15 -18.31 -4.94
CA CYS A 318 -2.30 -18.12 -3.49
C CYS A 318 -3.60 -17.48 -3.04
N HIS A 319 -4.45 -17.00 -3.95
CA HIS A 319 -5.75 -16.41 -3.60
C HIS A 319 -6.81 -16.85 -4.61
N SER A 320 -7.60 -17.86 -4.25
CA SER A 320 -8.85 -18.13 -4.96
C SER A 320 -9.89 -17.12 -4.49
N ILE A 321 -10.41 -16.30 -5.40
CA ILE A 321 -11.48 -15.34 -5.10
C ILE A 321 -12.81 -16.03 -5.44
N PRO A 322 -13.70 -16.28 -4.46
CA PRO A 322 -14.99 -16.91 -4.72
C PRO A 322 -15.80 -16.13 -5.76
N GLY A 323 -16.32 -16.83 -6.78
CA GLY A 323 -17.19 -16.23 -7.80
C GLY A 323 -16.49 -15.34 -8.84
N ALA A 324 -15.20 -15.08 -8.71
CA ALA A 324 -14.44 -14.37 -9.75
C ALA A 324 -14.02 -15.36 -10.85
N GLU A 325 -14.08 -14.92 -12.10
CA GLU A 325 -13.50 -15.66 -13.21
C GLU A 325 -12.02 -15.95 -12.89
N THR A 326 -11.63 -17.22 -13.03
CA THR A 326 -10.24 -17.67 -12.96
C THR A 326 -9.45 -17.28 -14.21
N ASP A 327 -10.10 -16.57 -15.14
CA ASP A 327 -9.53 -16.21 -16.41
C ASP A 327 -8.51 -15.07 -16.25
N TRP A 328 -7.26 -15.48 -16.15
CA TRP A 328 -6.11 -14.60 -16.01
C TRP A 328 -5.79 -13.85 -17.30
N ARG A 329 -6.22 -14.39 -18.45
CA ARG A 329 -5.87 -13.86 -19.77
C ARG A 329 -6.49 -12.48 -19.99
N PRO A 330 -7.81 -12.25 -19.84
CA PRO A 330 -8.39 -10.92 -19.95
C PRO A 330 -7.74 -9.90 -19.01
N LEU A 331 -7.44 -10.30 -17.77
CA LEU A 331 -6.81 -9.44 -16.77
C LEU A 331 -5.39 -9.02 -17.17
N MET A 332 -4.59 -9.94 -17.70
CA MET A 332 -3.24 -9.64 -18.18
C MET A 332 -3.26 -8.84 -19.49
N GLU A 333 -4.21 -9.12 -20.39
CA GLU A 333 -4.39 -8.35 -21.63
C GLU A 333 -4.81 -6.91 -21.36
N MET A 334 -5.77 -6.71 -20.45
CA MET A 334 -6.16 -5.38 -19.98
C MET A 334 -4.94 -4.62 -19.42
N ALA A 335 -4.18 -5.22 -18.50
CA ALA A 335 -2.99 -4.58 -17.94
C ALA A 335 -1.96 -4.19 -19.03
N LEU A 336 -1.69 -5.08 -19.99
CA LEU A 336 -0.76 -4.81 -21.10
C LEU A 336 -1.28 -3.71 -22.03
N SER A 337 -2.58 -3.71 -22.35
CA SER A 337 -3.20 -2.70 -23.23
C SER A 337 -3.13 -1.29 -22.64
N HIS A 338 -3.13 -1.17 -21.31
CA HIS A 338 -2.92 0.08 -20.60
C HIS A 338 -1.44 0.43 -20.37
N GLY A 339 -0.49 -0.34 -20.92
CA GLY A 339 0.94 -0.03 -20.88
C GLY A 339 1.72 -0.65 -19.73
N ALA A 340 1.22 -1.71 -19.09
CA ALA A 340 2.01 -2.46 -18.11
C ALA A 340 3.31 -2.99 -18.75
N GLU A 341 4.45 -2.77 -18.10
CA GLU A 341 5.75 -3.19 -18.61
C GLU A 341 5.90 -4.73 -18.50
N ILE A 342 5.93 -5.41 -19.66
CA ILE A 342 5.99 -6.89 -19.73
C ILE A 342 7.25 -7.47 -19.07
N ASN A 343 8.36 -6.73 -19.14
CA ASN A 343 9.65 -7.10 -18.59
C ASN A 343 9.92 -6.43 -17.23
N ALA A 344 8.89 -5.88 -16.58
CA ALA A 344 9.02 -5.26 -15.27
C ALA A 344 9.64 -6.24 -14.28
N ARG A 345 10.47 -5.72 -13.39
CA ARG A 345 11.21 -6.53 -12.42
C ARG A 345 10.71 -6.27 -11.01
N THR A 346 10.65 -7.33 -10.22
CA THR A 346 10.55 -7.27 -8.77
C THR A 346 11.86 -7.73 -8.16
N TYR A 347 12.25 -7.19 -7.01
CA TYR A 347 13.52 -7.52 -6.34
C TYR A 347 13.68 -9.03 -6.06
N SER A 348 12.63 -9.65 -5.52
CA SER A 348 12.65 -11.05 -5.08
C SER A 348 12.13 -12.05 -6.11
N GLY A 349 11.41 -11.59 -7.13
CA GLY A 349 10.62 -12.45 -8.02
C GLY A 349 11.00 -12.40 -9.50
N GLY A 350 11.96 -11.56 -9.90
CA GLY A 350 12.35 -11.42 -11.31
C GLY A 350 11.24 -10.78 -12.16
N THR A 351 11.16 -11.17 -13.44
CA THR A 351 10.09 -10.78 -14.37
C THR A 351 8.84 -11.64 -14.18
N ALA A 352 7.72 -11.21 -14.76
CA ALA A 352 6.49 -12.00 -14.78
C ALA A 352 6.74 -13.39 -15.41
N LEU A 353 7.51 -13.43 -16.51
CA LEU A 353 7.90 -14.67 -17.19
C LEU A 353 8.68 -15.62 -16.26
N SER A 354 9.72 -15.12 -15.57
CA SER A 354 10.50 -15.96 -14.64
C SER A 354 9.64 -16.53 -13.51
N ARG A 355 8.60 -15.79 -13.09
CA ARG A 355 7.66 -16.22 -12.05
C ARG A 355 6.67 -17.27 -12.57
N ALA A 356 6.17 -17.12 -13.79
CA ALA A 356 5.31 -18.12 -14.44
C ALA A 356 6.07 -19.45 -14.65
N VAL A 357 7.32 -19.37 -15.12
CA VAL A 357 8.22 -20.53 -15.25
C VAL A 357 8.46 -21.20 -13.89
N HIS A 358 8.75 -20.42 -12.85
CA HIS A 358 8.96 -20.95 -11.50
C HIS A 358 7.77 -21.77 -10.99
N TYR A 359 6.54 -21.35 -11.30
CA TYR A 359 5.33 -22.06 -10.94
C TYR A 359 4.90 -23.12 -11.96
N LYS A 360 5.67 -23.31 -13.04
CA LYS A 360 5.38 -24.26 -14.14
C LYS A 360 4.00 -24.01 -14.79
N ASN A 361 3.54 -22.77 -14.80
CA ASN A 361 2.31 -22.40 -15.48
C ASN A 361 2.60 -22.11 -16.96
N TRP A 362 2.70 -23.17 -17.76
CA TRP A 362 3.17 -23.11 -19.13
C TRP A 362 2.23 -22.35 -20.08
N GLU A 363 0.94 -22.28 -19.79
CA GLU A 363 -0.02 -21.48 -20.56
C GLU A 363 0.27 -19.97 -20.43
N ILE A 364 0.57 -19.50 -19.22
CA ILE A 364 0.98 -18.11 -18.99
C ILE A 364 2.36 -17.85 -19.57
N VAL A 365 3.28 -18.84 -19.52
CA VAL A 365 4.59 -18.73 -20.16
C VAL A 365 4.43 -18.53 -21.67
N GLU A 366 3.63 -19.37 -22.34
CA GLU A 366 3.34 -19.26 -23.76
C GLU A 366 2.76 -17.87 -24.09
N PHE A 367 1.73 -17.43 -23.34
CA PHE A 367 1.13 -16.11 -23.50
C PHE A 367 2.12 -14.95 -23.32
N LEU A 368 2.96 -14.99 -22.29
CA LEU A 368 3.94 -13.92 -22.06
C LEU A 368 4.97 -13.85 -23.18
N ILE A 369 5.41 -15.00 -23.72
CA ILE A 369 6.32 -15.05 -24.87
C ILE A 369 5.61 -14.52 -26.13
N GLU A 370 4.35 -14.89 -26.37
CA GLU A 370 3.51 -14.35 -27.46
C GLU A 370 3.41 -12.82 -27.38
N LYS A 371 3.29 -12.25 -26.17
CA LYS A 371 3.24 -10.80 -25.95
C LYS A 371 4.62 -10.12 -25.93
N GLY A 372 5.71 -10.85 -26.18
CA GLY A 372 7.06 -10.29 -26.33
C GLY A 372 7.90 -10.22 -25.05
N ALA A 373 7.62 -11.06 -24.05
CA ALA A 373 8.44 -11.14 -22.85
C ALA A 373 9.87 -11.63 -23.18
N ASP A 374 10.88 -10.99 -22.59
CA ASP A 374 12.28 -11.33 -22.80
C ASP A 374 12.73 -12.38 -21.74
N PRO A 375 13.05 -13.63 -22.16
CA PRO A 375 13.49 -14.67 -21.25
C PRO A 375 14.89 -14.45 -20.66
N PHE A 376 15.68 -13.52 -21.22
CA PHE A 376 17.04 -13.21 -20.77
C PHE A 376 17.10 -12.16 -19.64
N VAL A 377 15.97 -11.55 -19.28
CA VAL A 377 15.94 -10.56 -18.20
C VAL A 377 16.22 -11.23 -16.86
N LYS A 378 17.34 -10.83 -16.25
CA LYS A 378 17.80 -11.39 -14.97
C LYS A 378 17.09 -10.78 -13.76
N GLY A 379 16.79 -11.57 -12.74
CA GLY A 379 16.30 -11.07 -11.46
C GLY A 379 17.35 -10.21 -10.73
N PRO A 380 16.96 -9.12 -10.02
CA PRO A 380 17.92 -8.28 -9.29
C PRO A 380 18.67 -9.02 -8.18
N ALA A 381 17.98 -9.85 -7.40
CA ALA A 381 18.58 -10.57 -6.27
C ALA A 381 19.28 -11.87 -6.69
N SER A 382 18.67 -12.66 -7.57
CA SER A 382 19.18 -13.98 -7.96
C SER A 382 20.21 -13.92 -9.09
N LYS A 383 20.20 -12.87 -9.91
CA LYS A 383 20.93 -12.78 -11.20
C LYS A 383 20.59 -13.91 -12.19
N HIS A 384 19.53 -14.68 -11.93
CA HIS A 384 19.01 -15.74 -12.81
C HIS A 384 18.00 -15.17 -13.81
N ASP A 385 18.03 -15.68 -15.04
CA ASP A 385 17.02 -15.39 -16.06
C ASP A 385 15.90 -16.45 -16.07
N SER A 386 14.99 -16.38 -17.04
CA SER A 386 13.85 -17.31 -17.12
C SER A 386 14.29 -18.72 -17.52
N PHE A 387 15.35 -18.86 -18.31
CA PHE A 387 15.92 -20.17 -18.67
C PHE A 387 16.55 -20.85 -17.46
N ASP A 388 17.28 -20.10 -16.61
CA ASP A 388 17.81 -20.62 -15.34
C ASP A 388 16.67 -21.08 -14.42
N SER A 389 15.59 -20.29 -14.36
CA SER A 389 14.43 -20.58 -13.52
C SER A 389 13.67 -21.84 -13.94
N ALA A 390 13.78 -22.24 -15.22
CA ALA A 390 13.14 -23.43 -15.77
C ALA A 390 13.82 -24.75 -15.35
N LEU A 391 15.12 -24.69 -14.99
CA LEU A 391 15.97 -25.84 -14.67
C LEU A 391 16.28 -25.97 -13.17
N LYS A 392 15.60 -25.18 -12.33
CA LYS A 392 15.90 -24.90 -10.90
C LYS A 392 16.01 -26.10 -9.93
N PHE A 393 15.90 -27.34 -10.40
CA PHE A 393 16.26 -28.52 -9.59
C PHE A 393 17.77 -28.80 -9.56
N GLU A 394 18.56 -28.07 -10.33
CA GLU A 394 20.03 -28.08 -10.27
C GLU A 394 20.52 -26.87 -9.45
N ASP A 395 21.33 -27.10 -8.41
CA ASP A 395 21.84 -26.07 -7.48
C ASP A 395 22.74 -24.99 -8.14
N GLN A 396 22.89 -25.01 -9.46
CA GLN A 396 23.72 -24.09 -10.23
C GLN A 396 22.96 -23.50 -11.43
N PRO A 397 23.22 -22.23 -11.81
CA PRO A 397 22.68 -21.66 -13.03
C PRO A 397 23.09 -22.48 -14.25
N TRP A 398 22.22 -22.53 -15.26
CA TRP A 398 22.44 -23.37 -16.43
C TRP A 398 23.68 -22.91 -17.20
N GLN A 399 24.71 -23.75 -17.20
CA GLN A 399 25.98 -23.51 -17.89
C GLN A 399 25.83 -23.75 -19.39
N ARG A 400 25.34 -22.72 -20.10
CA ARG A 400 25.10 -22.78 -21.56
C ARG A 400 26.41 -22.61 -22.34
N SER A 401 26.65 -23.50 -23.32
CA SER A 401 27.72 -23.32 -24.31
C SER A 401 27.56 -22.01 -25.10
N LYS A 402 28.61 -21.58 -25.81
CA LYS A 402 28.53 -20.39 -26.67
C LYS A 402 27.52 -20.62 -27.80
N GLU A 403 27.49 -21.81 -28.40
CA GLU A 403 26.54 -22.16 -29.45
C GLU A 403 25.10 -22.11 -28.95
N VAL A 404 24.82 -22.67 -27.76
CA VAL A 404 23.47 -22.63 -27.15
C VAL A 404 23.03 -21.18 -26.93
N LYS A 405 23.91 -20.31 -26.44
CA LYS A 405 23.58 -18.88 -26.23
C LYS A 405 23.25 -18.17 -27.54
N GLU A 406 23.99 -18.45 -28.61
CA GLU A 406 23.74 -17.87 -29.94
C GLU A 406 22.43 -18.37 -30.54
N TYR A 407 22.16 -19.67 -30.41
CA TYR A 407 20.89 -20.27 -30.82
C TYR A 407 19.69 -19.65 -30.10
N LEU A 408 19.72 -19.53 -28.76
CA LEU A 408 18.60 -18.94 -28.02
C LEU A 408 18.36 -17.48 -28.41
N LYS A 409 19.42 -16.72 -28.70
CA LYS A 409 19.29 -15.35 -29.21
C LYS A 409 18.65 -15.33 -30.60
N GLY A 410 19.11 -16.21 -31.49
CA GLY A 410 18.55 -16.40 -32.83
C GLY A 410 17.07 -16.76 -32.79
N LEU A 411 16.70 -17.69 -31.90
CA LEU A 411 15.33 -18.12 -31.69
C LEU A 411 14.43 -16.94 -31.27
N MET A 412 14.91 -16.06 -30.39
CA MET A 412 14.16 -14.87 -29.98
C MET A 412 14.08 -13.80 -31.07
N SER A 413 15.13 -13.64 -31.90
CA SER A 413 15.15 -12.68 -33.02
C SER A 413 14.49 -13.19 -34.30
N GLY A 414 14.01 -14.44 -34.32
CA GLY A 414 13.44 -15.08 -35.51
C GLY A 414 14.48 -15.49 -36.56
N SER A 415 15.77 -15.45 -36.23
CA SER A 415 16.84 -15.86 -37.13
C SER A 415 16.98 -17.38 -37.11
N LYS A 416 16.90 -18.03 -38.28
CA LYS A 416 17.18 -19.47 -38.42
C LYS A 416 18.68 -19.71 -38.24
N LEU A 417 19.10 -19.97 -37.01
CA LEU A 417 20.45 -20.37 -36.66
C LEU A 417 20.49 -21.90 -36.51
N GLU A 418 21.16 -22.56 -37.45
CA GLU A 418 21.48 -23.98 -37.34
C GLU A 418 22.61 -24.17 -36.32
N ILE A 419 22.42 -25.09 -35.38
CA ILE A 419 23.43 -25.49 -34.40
C ILE A 419 23.66 -27.00 -34.46
N GLY A 420 24.83 -27.46 -34.00
CA GLY A 420 25.16 -28.88 -33.96
C GLY A 420 24.16 -29.69 -33.14
N GLY A 421 23.96 -30.96 -33.52
CA GLY A 421 22.96 -31.84 -32.91
C GLY A 421 23.09 -31.97 -31.39
N GLU A 422 24.31 -32.08 -30.86
CA GLU A 422 24.55 -32.17 -29.41
C GLU A 422 24.14 -30.89 -28.65
N ALA A 423 24.46 -29.71 -29.20
CA ALA A 423 24.09 -28.43 -28.61
C ALA A 423 22.56 -28.18 -28.69
N LEU A 424 21.91 -28.67 -29.75
CA LEU A 424 20.46 -28.60 -29.90
C LEU A 424 19.75 -29.47 -28.86
N GLU A 425 20.25 -30.70 -28.65
CA GLU A 425 19.74 -31.60 -27.62
C GLU A 425 19.94 -31.01 -26.22
N GLU A 426 21.08 -30.37 -25.95
CA GLU A 426 21.30 -29.63 -24.69
C GLU A 426 20.27 -28.51 -24.50
N ALA A 427 20.05 -27.68 -25.53
CA ALA A 427 19.08 -26.58 -25.46
C ALA A 427 17.65 -27.10 -25.21
N ARG A 428 17.25 -28.18 -25.88
CA ARG A 428 15.91 -28.77 -25.78
C ARG A 428 15.61 -29.49 -24.47
N LYS A 429 16.62 -29.70 -23.60
CA LYS A 429 16.39 -30.11 -22.20
C LYS A 429 15.66 -29.03 -21.40
N ASN A 430 15.82 -27.76 -21.79
CA ASN A 430 15.11 -26.66 -21.14
C ASN A 430 13.68 -26.56 -21.68
N PRO A 431 12.63 -26.69 -20.84
CA PRO A 431 11.25 -26.70 -21.32
C PRO A 431 10.84 -25.37 -21.97
N LEU A 432 11.48 -24.26 -21.61
CA LEU A 432 11.19 -22.95 -22.18
C LEU A 432 11.57 -22.88 -23.67
N VAL A 433 12.59 -23.63 -24.11
CA VAL A 433 13.05 -23.65 -25.50
C VAL A 433 11.96 -24.17 -26.43
N ARG A 434 11.32 -25.29 -26.06
CA ARG A 434 10.24 -25.89 -26.85
C ARG A 434 9.02 -24.98 -26.97
N ILE A 435 8.71 -24.24 -25.90
CA ILE A 435 7.59 -23.28 -25.89
C ILE A 435 7.92 -22.11 -26.84
N ILE A 436 9.13 -21.57 -26.78
CA ILE A 436 9.54 -20.49 -27.68
C ILE A 436 9.56 -20.98 -29.14
N GLU A 437 10.09 -22.16 -29.43
CA GLU A 437 10.04 -22.76 -30.79
C GLU A 437 8.59 -22.86 -31.31
N LYS A 438 7.67 -23.30 -30.45
CA LYS A 438 6.24 -23.42 -30.77
C LYS A 438 5.57 -22.06 -31.04
N VAL A 439 5.88 -21.03 -30.25
CA VAL A 439 5.33 -19.68 -30.46
C VAL A 439 5.88 -19.09 -31.76
N LYS A 440 7.19 -19.19 -31.99
CA LYS A 440 7.84 -18.64 -33.17
C LYS A 440 7.44 -19.32 -34.47
N SER A 441 7.14 -20.62 -34.45
CA SER A 441 6.63 -21.32 -35.64
C SER A 441 5.21 -20.87 -36.02
N ARG A 442 4.36 -20.55 -35.02
CA ARG A 442 3.03 -19.97 -35.26
C ARG A 442 3.11 -18.57 -35.82
N ASP A 443 3.98 -17.72 -35.28
CA ASP A 443 4.22 -16.36 -35.81
C ASP A 443 4.62 -16.42 -37.30
N ALA A 444 5.53 -17.35 -37.66
CA ALA A 444 5.95 -17.56 -39.03
C ALA A 444 4.80 -18.04 -39.94
N ALA A 445 3.94 -18.94 -39.46
CA ALA A 445 2.79 -19.43 -40.23
C ALA A 445 1.67 -18.39 -40.38
N GLY A 446 1.46 -17.51 -39.39
CA GLY A 446 0.48 -16.43 -39.45
C GLY A 446 0.88 -15.26 -40.36
N LEU A 447 2.18 -15.08 -40.61
CA LEU A 447 2.72 -14.14 -41.60
C LEU A 447 2.59 -14.66 -43.05
N GLU A 448 2.29 -15.94 -43.25
CA GLU A 448 2.13 -16.57 -44.57
C GLU A 448 0.67 -16.64 -45.05
N THR A 449 -0.32 -16.17 -44.26
CA THR A 449 -1.71 -16.04 -44.69
C THR A 449 -2.00 -14.61 -45.19
N PRO A 450 -2.37 -14.42 -46.48
CA PRO A 450 -2.47 -13.12 -47.15
C PRO A 450 -3.68 -12.27 -46.73
#